data_AF-A0A7H1NQJ3-F1
#
_entry.id   AF-A0A7H1NQJ3-F1
#
_cell.length_a   1.000
_cell.length_b   1.000
_cell.length_c   1.000
_cell.angle_alpha   90.00
_cell.angle_beta   90.00
_cell.angle_gamma   90.00
#
_symmetry.space_group_name_H-M   'P 1'
#
loop_
_entity.id
_entity.type
_entity.pdbx_description
1 polymer ?
#
loop_
_entity_poly.entity_id
_entity_poly.type
_entity_poly.pdbx_seq_one_letter_code
_entity_poly.pdbx_strand_id
1 'polypeptide(L)'
;MVLSDPLGDMMTRIRNAQRARHTVCVAPSSKLRANVLEALRREGYIRGYTVEEIRAGISQLRIELKYNEGEPAIKELQRVSKPGRRVYSKIKEL
;
A
#
# COMPACT_ATOMS: atom_id res chain seq x y z
N MET A 1 9.97 15.19 -11.84
CA MET A 1 8.73 15.29 -11.04
C MET A 1 9.05 14.81 -9.63
N VAL A 2 8.88 15.65 -8.61
CA VAL A 2 9.20 15.29 -7.21
C VAL A 2 8.03 14.48 -6.63
N LEU A 3 8.31 13.35 -5.99
CA LEU A 3 7.30 12.51 -5.35
C LEU A 3 6.73 13.21 -4.11
N SER A 4 5.54 13.80 -4.24
CA SER A 4 4.90 14.61 -3.18
C SER A 4 4.03 13.80 -2.21
N ASP A 5 3.44 12.67 -2.65
CA ASP A 5 2.69 11.75 -1.80
C ASP A 5 3.22 10.30 -1.90
N PRO A 6 4.26 9.95 -1.12
CA PRO A 6 4.83 8.61 -1.08
C PRO A 6 3.85 7.49 -0.71
N LEU A 7 2.81 7.78 0.07
CA LEU A 7 1.82 6.78 0.48
C LEU A 7 0.75 6.60 -0.60
N GLY A 8 0.26 7.70 -1.17
CA GLY A 8 -0.65 7.68 -2.32
C GLY A 8 -0.06 6.97 -3.54
N ASP A 9 1.25 7.11 -3.77
CA ASP A 9 1.98 6.35 -4.79
C ASP A 9 1.91 4.84 -4.53
N MET A 10 2.21 4.38 -3.31
CA MET A 10 2.11 2.96 -2.95
C MET A 10 0.70 2.40 -3.16
N MET A 11 -0.33 3.13 -2.71
CA MET A 11 -1.73 2.71 -2.90
C MET A 11 -2.09 2.61 -4.39
N THR A 12 -1.59 3.54 -5.20
CA THR A 12 -1.80 3.54 -6.65
C THR A 12 -1.10 2.36 -7.31
N ARG A 13 0.13 2.02 -6.90
CA ARG A 13 0.87 0.84 -7.39
C ARG A 13 0.12 -0.45 -7.09
N ILE A 14 -0.41 -0.61 -5.88
CA ILE A 14 -1.22 -1.78 -5.48
C ILE A 14 -2.46 -1.89 -6.38
N ARG A 15 -3.22 -0.80 -6.52
CA ARG A 15 -4.43 -0.78 -7.36
C ARG A 15 -4.11 -1.13 -8.83
N ASN A 16 -3.05 -0.58 -9.38
CA ASN A 16 -2.65 -0.83 -10.76
C ASN A 16 -2.16 -2.28 -10.94
N ALA A 17 -1.39 -2.81 -9.99
CA ALA A 17 -0.96 -4.21 -10.00
C ALA A 17 -2.16 -5.17 -9.94
N GLN A 18 -3.19 -4.85 -9.16
CA GLN A 18 -4.43 -5.63 -9.13
C GLN A 18 -5.20 -5.60 -10.45
N ARG A 19 -5.33 -4.42 -11.07
CA ARG A 19 -5.95 -4.30 -12.40
C ARG A 19 -5.20 -5.08 -13.48
N ALA A 20 -3.87 -5.16 -13.36
CA ALA A 20 -3.01 -5.96 -14.23
C ALA A 20 -2.94 -7.45 -13.84
N ARG A 21 -3.71 -7.90 -12.83
CA ARG A 21 -3.72 -9.27 -12.29
C ARG A 21 -2.35 -9.77 -11.84
N HIS A 22 -1.47 -8.87 -11.39
CA HIS A 22 -0.18 -9.27 -10.82
C HIS A 22 -0.36 -9.89 -9.43
N THR A 23 0.43 -10.91 -9.14
CA THR A 23 0.46 -11.54 -7.81
C THR A 23 1.28 -10.73 -6.81
N VAL A 24 2.20 -9.89 -7.31
CA VAL A 24 3.12 -9.10 -6.49
C VAL A 24 3.20 -7.66 -6.97
N CYS A 25 3.35 -6.74 -6.03
CA CYS A 25 3.65 -5.34 -6.25
C CYS A 25 4.90 -4.92 -5.45
N VAL A 26 5.71 -4.01 -5.99
CA VAL A 26 6.88 -3.47 -5.30
C VAL A 26 6.76 -1.96 -5.10
N ALA A 27 7.18 -1.50 -3.93
CA ALA A 27 7.25 -0.07 -3.59
C ALA A 27 8.50 0.22 -2.74
N PRO A 28 9.04 1.44 -2.74
CA PRO A 28 10.19 1.76 -1.89
C PRO A 28 9.86 1.61 -0.41
N SER A 29 10.82 1.16 0.40
CA SER A 29 10.56 0.92 1.82
C SER A 29 10.39 2.21 2.61
N SER A 30 9.51 2.16 3.62
CA SER A 30 9.31 3.21 4.62
C SER A 30 8.60 2.61 5.81
N LYS A 31 8.92 3.07 7.03
CA LYS A 31 8.22 2.64 8.26
C LYS A 31 6.71 2.88 8.18
N LEU A 32 6.28 4.03 7.65
CA LEU A 32 4.86 4.35 7.49
C LEU A 32 4.16 3.38 6.52
N ARG A 33 4.82 3.08 5.39
CA ARG A 33 4.29 2.15 4.39
C ARG A 33 4.18 0.74 4.95
N ALA A 34 5.22 0.28 5.65
CA ALA A 34 5.22 -1.03 6.32
C ALA A 34 4.07 -1.14 7.34
N ASN A 35 3.85 -0.12 8.18
CA ASN A 35 2.75 -0.13 9.15
C ASN A 35 1.36 -0.20 8.49
N VAL A 36 1.18 0.50 7.35
CA VAL A 36 -0.07 0.40 6.57
C VAL A 36 -0.25 -0.98 5.98
N LEU A 37 0.81 -1.57 5.42
CA LEU A 37 0.77 -2.94 4.88
C LEU A 37 0.50 -3.97 5.97
N GLU A 38 1.03 -3.78 7.18
CA GLU A 38 0.76 -4.65 8.32
C GLU A 38 -0.72 -4.60 8.74
N ALA A 39 -1.33 -3.42 8.75
CA ALA A 39 -2.77 -3.30 8.95
C ALA A 39 -3.54 -4.03 7.84
N LEU A 40 -3.17 -3.83 6.56
CA LEU A 40 -3.82 -4.53 5.44
C LEU A 40 -3.66 -6.06 5.52
N ARG A 41 -2.51 -6.54 5.98
CA ARG A 41 -2.24 -7.98 6.17
C ARG A 41 -3.11 -8.53 7.29
N ARG A 42 -3.18 -7.85 8.43
CA ARG A 42 -3.97 -8.26 9.60
C ARG A 42 -5.46 -8.34 9.28
N GLU A 43 -5.99 -7.37 8.55
CA GLU A 43 -7.40 -7.38 8.09
C GLU A 43 -7.63 -8.33 6.89
N GLY A 44 -6.58 -8.99 6.38
CA GLY A 44 -6.70 -10.03 5.35
C GLY A 44 -6.89 -9.52 3.92
N TYR A 45 -6.57 -8.25 3.64
CA TYR A 45 -6.64 -7.63 2.31
C TYR A 45 -5.48 -7.99 1.39
N ILE A 46 -4.31 -8.23 1.96
CA ILE A 46 -3.12 -8.73 1.25
C ILE A 46 -2.69 -10.07 1.87
N ARG A 47 -1.93 -10.88 1.11
CA ARG A 47 -1.41 -12.14 1.63
C ARG A 47 -0.26 -11.90 2.62
N GLY A 48 0.59 -10.93 2.31
CA GLY A 48 1.73 -10.56 3.12
C GLY A 48 2.60 -9.52 2.44
N TYR A 49 3.67 -9.11 3.13
CA TYR A 49 4.72 -8.31 2.53
C TYR A 49 6.06 -8.66 3.17
N THR A 50 7.15 -8.44 2.43
CA THR A 50 8.53 -8.56 2.92
C THR A 50 9.30 -7.27 2.65
N VAL A 51 10.31 -7.02 3.48
CA VAL A 51 11.28 -5.94 3.24
C VAL A 51 12.51 -6.58 2.61
N GLU A 52 12.87 -6.15 1.41
CA GLU A 52 14.01 -6.67 0.66
C GLU A 52 15.04 -5.56 0.46
N GLU A 53 16.31 -5.83 0.76
CA GLU A 53 17.40 -4.93 0.43
C GLU A 53 17.84 -5.15 -1.02
N ILE A 54 17.70 -4.11 -1.86
CA ILE A 54 18.08 -4.18 -3.28
C ILE A 54 19.57 -3.88 -3.45
N ARG A 55 20.06 -2.92 -2.65
CA ARG A 55 21.46 -2.49 -2.60
C ARG A 55 21.70 -1.85 -1.24
N ALA A 56 22.97 -1.75 -0.83
CA ALA A 56 23.36 -1.23 0.47
C ALA A 56 22.59 0.05 0.86
N GLY A 57 21.80 -0.05 1.92
CA GLY A 57 21.01 1.07 2.46
C GLY A 57 19.72 1.41 1.69
N ILE A 58 19.33 0.61 0.68
CA ILE A 58 18.14 0.85 -0.14
C ILE A 58 17.29 -0.42 -0.19
N SER A 59 16.16 -0.33 0.50
CA SER A 59 15.19 -1.42 0.60
C SER A 59 13.88 -1.11 -0.11
N GLN A 60 13.19 -2.17 -0.53
CA GLN A 60 11.81 -2.15 -1.04
C GLN A 60 10.89 -3.00 -0.18
N LEU A 61 9.60 -2.73 -0.33
CA LEU A 61 8.51 -3.55 0.15
C LEU A 61 8.01 -4.38 -1.02
N ARG A 62 8.16 -5.70 -0.92
CA ARG A 62 7.53 -6.66 -1.83
C ARG A 62 6.21 -7.08 -1.23
N ILE A 63 5.11 -6.76 -1.90
CA ILE A 63 3.74 -6.92 -1.41
C ILE A 63 3.06 -8.05 -2.20
N GLU A 64 2.59 -9.08 -1.50
CA GLU A 64 1.85 -10.19 -2.09
C GLU A 64 0.35 -9.91 -2.07
N LEU A 65 -0.23 -9.80 -3.27
CA LEU A 65 -1.64 -9.47 -3.45
C LEU A 65 -2.50 -10.72 -3.30
N LYS A 66 -3.67 -10.54 -2.68
CA LYS A 66 -4.64 -11.61 -2.46
C LYS A 66 -5.75 -11.54 -3.50
N TYR A 67 -6.10 -12.70 -4.04
CA TYR A 67 -7.22 -12.90 -4.96
C TYR A 67 -8.07 -14.05 -4.45
N ASN A 68 -9.39 -13.96 -4.62
CA ASN A 68 -10.34 -15.03 -4.36
C ASN A 68 -11.10 -15.32 -5.65
N GLU A 69 -11.05 -16.55 -6.15
CA GLU A 69 -11.75 -16.95 -7.38
C GLU A 69 -11.46 -16.03 -8.59
N GLY A 70 -10.25 -15.46 -8.66
CA GLY A 70 -9.83 -14.55 -9.73
C GLY A 70 -10.19 -13.07 -9.50
N GLU A 71 -10.94 -12.75 -8.44
CA GLU A 71 -11.28 -11.39 -8.04
C GLU A 71 -10.28 -10.84 -6.99
N PRO A 72 -9.84 -9.58 -7.10
CA PRO A 72 -8.94 -8.98 -6.11
C PRO A 72 -9.63 -8.81 -4.76
N ALA A 73 -8.94 -9.16 -3.67
CA ALA A 73 -9.49 -9.01 -2.31
C ALA A 73 -9.71 -7.53 -1.92
N ILE A 74 -9.04 -6.60 -2.59
CA ILE A 74 -9.22 -5.16 -2.40
C ILE A 74 -10.06 -4.63 -3.56
N LYS A 75 -11.26 -4.13 -3.25
CA LYS A 75 -12.16 -3.52 -4.24
C LYS A 75 -11.84 -2.06 -4.53
N GLU A 76 -11.53 -1.30 -3.48
CA GLU A 76 -11.24 0.12 -3.58
C GLU A 76 -10.09 0.54 -2.64
N LEU A 77 -9.24 1.46 -3.12
CA LEU A 77 -8.20 2.11 -2.35
C LEU A 77 -8.28 3.62 -2.55
N GLN A 78 -8.50 4.35 -1.46
CA GLN A 78 -8.64 5.81 -1.48
C GLN A 78 -7.74 6.48 -0.45
N ARG A 79 -6.95 7.48 -0.89
CA ARG A 79 -6.17 8.34 0.00
C ARG A 79 -7.01 9.53 0.46
N VAL A 80 -7.48 9.49 1.70
CA VAL A 80 -8.35 10.53 2.29
C VAL A 80 -7.59 11.82 2.63
N SER A 81 -6.61 11.76 3.53
CA SER A 81 -5.75 12.91 3.87
C SER A 81 -4.59 13.04 2.88
N LYS A 82 -4.47 14.15 2.17
CA LYS A 82 -3.39 14.38 1.17
C LYS A 82 -2.48 15.55 1.59
N PRO A 83 -1.25 15.67 1.06
CA PRO A 83 -0.37 16.80 1.38
C PRO A 83 -1.03 18.18 1.19
N GLY A 84 -1.79 18.36 0.11
CA GLY A 84 -2.50 19.62 -0.17
C GLY A 84 -3.78 19.86 0.64
N ARG A 85 -4.33 18.82 1.30
CA ARG A 85 -5.47 18.95 2.21
C ARG A 85 -5.45 17.83 3.24
N ARG A 86 -5.04 18.17 4.46
CA ARG A 86 -5.05 17.25 5.60
C ARG A 86 -6.47 17.10 6.14
N VAL A 87 -6.81 15.88 6.54
CA VAL A 87 -8.09 15.54 7.14
C VAL A 87 -7.79 14.98 8.53
N TYR A 88 -8.41 15.58 9.55
CA TYR A 88 -8.31 15.17 10.94
C TYR A 88 -9.73 14.93 11.47
N SER A 89 -9.93 13.85 12.21
CA SER A 89 -11.23 13.48 12.79
C SER A 89 -11.11 13.41 14.30
N LYS A 90 -12.10 13.95 15.01
CA LYS A 90 -12.21 13.75 16.47
C LYS A 90 -12.74 12.35 16.76
N ILE A 91 -12.57 11.87 17.99
CA ILE A 91 -13.04 10.54 18.42
C ILE A 91 -14.53 10.33 18.14
N LYS A 92 -15.36 11.37 18.29
CA LYS A 92 -16.81 11.32 18.03
C LYS A 92 -17.18 11.23 16.54
N GLU A 93 -16.21 11.43 15.65
CA GLU A 93 -16.38 11.53 14.20
C GLU A 93 -15.64 10.39 13.45
N LEU A 94 -15.10 9.41 14.19
CA LEU A 94 -14.52 8.16 13.68
C LEU A 94 -15.58 7.07 13.67
#